data_AF-B1VUG4-F1
#
_entry.id   AF-B1VUG4-F1
#
_cell.length_a   1.000
_cell.length_b   1.000
_cell.length_c   1.000
_cell.angle_alpha   90.00
_cell.angle_beta   90.00
_cell.angle_gamma   90.00
#
_symmetry.space_group_name_H-M   'P 1'
#
loop_
_entity.id
_entity.type
_entity.pdbx_description
1 polymer ?
#
loop_
_entity_poly.entity_id
_entity_poly.type
_entity_poly.pdbx_seq_one_letter_code
_entity_poly.pdbx_strand_id
1 'polypeptide(L)'
;MAAKGGRLGGAGSACELPVTFDLAARWKPKAVAFEPDSDPDPVLDALAELAEQGTVQMVCEIDAKPAGNIGFLRVWRGAASEDDPQAVLRAFVADDPQAGKAAYTQVRAGALAAAEVAYTGHSELLDEPKKQRAFAVKTPDGPVVVHLGGLDTEEHTAMLPAYELAKRSLTLG
;
A
#
# COMPACT_ATOMS: atom_id res chain seq x y z
N MET A 1 -18.06 -2.10 -6.93
CA MET A 1 -17.24 -2.33 -5.71
C MET A 1 -16.88 -3.80 -5.66
N ALA A 2 -15.68 -4.15 -5.18
CA ALA A 2 -15.28 -5.55 -5.04
C ALA A 2 -16.06 -6.25 -3.92
N ALA A 3 -16.29 -7.56 -4.07
CA ALA A 3 -16.86 -8.38 -3.00
C ALA A 3 -15.86 -8.53 -1.85
N LYS A 4 -16.32 -8.51 -0.59
CA LYS A 4 -15.45 -8.63 0.59
C LYS A 4 -14.95 -10.08 0.76
N GLY A 5 -13.67 -10.23 1.09
CA GLY A 5 -12.99 -11.51 1.30
C GLY A 5 -12.46 -11.76 2.70
N GLY A 6 -12.31 -10.71 3.49
CA GLY A 6 -11.72 -10.76 4.82
C GLY A 6 -11.40 -9.35 5.32
N ARG A 7 -10.78 -9.27 6.50
CA ARG A 7 -10.33 -8.03 7.12
C ARG A 7 -8.84 -8.14 7.44
N LEU A 8 -8.12 -7.04 7.27
CA LEU A 8 -6.71 -6.90 7.61
C LEU A 8 -6.54 -5.83 8.67
N GLY A 9 -5.52 -5.97 9.52
CA GLY A 9 -5.21 -5.04 10.60
C GLY A 9 -5.86 -5.43 11.93
N GLY A 10 -5.44 -4.76 13.01
CA GLY A 10 -5.77 -5.14 14.38
C GLY A 10 -5.01 -6.39 14.87
N ALA A 11 -5.08 -6.62 16.17
CA ALA A 11 -4.41 -7.73 16.83
C ALA A 11 -4.89 -9.09 16.30
N GLY A 12 -3.96 -10.02 16.10
CA GLY A 12 -4.18 -11.38 15.58
C GLY A 12 -4.48 -11.46 14.08
N SER A 13 -4.38 -10.36 13.32
CA SER A 13 -4.54 -10.38 11.88
C SER A 13 -3.25 -10.80 11.17
N ALA A 14 -3.35 -11.15 9.88
CA ALA A 14 -2.19 -11.55 9.07
C ALA A 14 -1.10 -10.46 9.00
N CYS A 15 -1.47 -9.20 9.17
CA CYS A 15 -0.57 -8.06 9.36
C CYS A 15 -1.19 -7.14 10.41
N GLU A 16 -0.65 -7.13 11.63
CA GLU A 16 -1.23 -6.37 12.76
C GLU A 16 -1.01 -4.87 12.64
N LEU A 17 -1.98 -4.12 12.10
CA LEU A 17 -1.92 -2.67 11.82
C LEU A 17 -2.69 -1.83 12.84
N PRO A 18 -2.32 -0.55 13.09
CA PRO A 18 -3.09 0.40 13.91
C PRO A 18 -4.39 0.89 13.23
N VAL A 19 -4.71 0.29 12.08
CA VAL A 19 -5.95 0.48 11.33
C VAL A 19 -6.49 -0.89 10.96
N THR A 20 -7.80 -0.99 10.74
CA THR A 20 -8.38 -2.17 10.06
C THR A 20 -9.08 -1.76 8.78
N PHE A 21 -9.09 -2.64 7.79
CA PHE A 21 -9.87 -2.46 6.57
C PHE A 21 -10.23 -3.79 5.92
N ASP A 22 -11.26 -3.78 5.09
CA ASP A 22 -11.74 -4.95 4.37
C ASP A 22 -10.91 -5.20 3.10
N LEU A 23 -10.62 -6.47 2.84
CA LEU A 23 -9.96 -6.94 1.63
C LEU A 23 -10.98 -7.44 0.60
N ALA A 24 -10.63 -7.32 -0.67
CA ALA A 24 -11.41 -7.95 -1.74
C ALA A 24 -11.31 -9.48 -1.68
N ALA A 25 -12.35 -10.17 -2.17
CA ALA A 25 -12.41 -11.61 -2.23
C ALA A 25 -11.18 -12.19 -2.92
N ARG A 26 -10.57 -13.22 -2.29
CA ARG A 26 -9.38 -13.93 -2.76
C ARG A 26 -8.07 -13.13 -2.75
N TRP A 27 -8.05 -11.89 -2.28
CA TRP A 27 -6.80 -11.19 -2.01
C TRP A 27 -6.15 -11.77 -0.75
N LYS A 28 -4.83 -11.98 -0.78
CA LYS A 28 -4.11 -12.71 0.28
C LYS A 28 -3.06 -11.83 0.95
N PRO A 29 -3.26 -11.40 2.21
CA PRO A 29 -2.27 -10.65 2.95
C PRO A 29 -1.14 -11.57 3.44
N LYS A 30 0.09 -11.06 3.40
CA LYS A 30 1.28 -11.65 3.99
C LYS A 30 2.10 -10.54 4.67
N ALA A 31 2.43 -10.73 5.94
CA ALA A 31 3.35 -9.83 6.63
C ALA A 31 4.72 -9.90 5.98
N VAL A 32 5.36 -8.74 5.85
CA VAL A 32 6.77 -8.67 5.49
C VAL A 32 7.55 -8.66 6.78
N ALA A 33 8.26 -9.75 7.07
CA ALA A 33 9.14 -9.86 8.21
C ALA A 33 10.58 -9.73 7.73
N PHE A 34 11.26 -8.66 8.13
CA PHE A 34 12.71 -8.53 7.96
C PHE A 34 13.35 -9.12 9.20
N GLU A 35 13.50 -10.45 9.25
CA GLU A 35 14.23 -11.08 10.35
C GLU A 35 15.74 -11.01 10.07
N PRO A 36 16.54 -10.48 11.01
CA PRO A 36 17.99 -10.33 10.82
C PRO A 36 18.77 -11.66 10.75
N ASP A 37 18.15 -12.78 11.14
CA ASP A 37 18.77 -14.11 11.22
C ASP A 37 18.06 -15.18 10.36
N SER A 38 17.27 -14.76 9.36
CA SER A 38 16.71 -15.71 8.39
C SER A 38 17.78 -16.24 7.44
N ASP A 39 17.65 -17.51 7.00
CA ASP A 39 18.41 -18.02 5.86
C ASP A 39 18.25 -17.07 4.68
N PRO A 40 19.31 -16.81 3.89
CA PRO A 40 19.25 -15.90 2.75
C PRO A 40 18.15 -16.37 1.77
N ASP A 41 17.07 -15.61 1.70
CA ASP A 41 15.98 -15.78 0.75
C ASP A 41 16.06 -14.63 -0.25
N PRO A 42 16.38 -14.90 -1.52
CA PRO A 42 16.60 -13.85 -2.53
C PRO A 42 15.34 -13.00 -2.79
N VAL A 43 14.15 -13.47 -2.41
CA VAL A 43 12.91 -12.68 -2.46
C VAL A 43 12.81 -11.75 -1.25
N LEU A 44 13.20 -12.20 -0.05
CA LEU A 44 13.25 -11.33 1.13
C LEU A 44 14.36 -10.26 1.02
N ASP A 45 15.53 -10.62 0.51
CA ASP A 45 16.65 -9.69 0.35
C ASP A 45 16.30 -8.58 -0.68
N ALA A 46 15.66 -8.94 -1.79
CA ALA A 46 15.15 -7.96 -2.75
C ALA A 46 14.00 -7.09 -2.17
N LEU A 47 13.20 -7.64 -1.26
CA LEU A 47 12.18 -6.87 -0.53
C LEU A 47 12.79 -5.97 0.56
N ALA A 48 13.97 -6.28 1.07
CA ALA A 48 14.66 -5.49 2.10
C ALA A 48 15.18 -4.17 1.54
N GLU A 49 15.70 -4.16 0.30
CA GLU A 49 16.06 -2.93 -0.42
C GLU A 49 14.82 -2.09 -0.80
N LEU A 50 13.66 -2.74 -0.91
CA LEU A 50 12.35 -2.11 -1.13
C LEU A 50 11.56 -1.97 0.18
N ALA A 51 12.19 -2.16 1.34
CA ALA A 51 11.51 -2.16 2.62
C ALA A 51 11.11 -0.75 3.03
N GLU A 52 11.88 0.25 2.63
CA GLU A 52 11.69 1.65 2.99
C GLU A 52 11.36 2.45 1.75
N GLN A 53 10.43 3.39 1.88
CA GLN A 53 10.11 4.33 0.83
C GLN A 53 9.72 5.67 1.46
N GLY A 54 10.60 6.65 1.33
CA GLY A 54 10.51 7.92 2.04
C GLY A 54 10.61 7.71 3.55
N THR A 55 9.57 8.08 4.30
CA THR A 55 9.57 8.00 5.77
C THR A 55 8.80 6.79 6.33
N VAL A 56 8.47 5.81 5.47
CA VAL A 56 7.65 4.66 5.84
C VAL A 56 8.30 3.35 5.41
N GLN A 57 8.02 2.29 6.16
CA GLN A 57 8.50 0.93 5.93
C GLN A 57 7.35 -0.01 5.57
N MET A 58 7.54 -0.89 4.60
CA MET A 58 6.57 -1.88 4.17
C MET A 58 6.40 -2.94 5.25
N VAL A 59 5.17 -3.18 5.65
CA VAL A 59 4.83 -4.14 6.71
C VAL A 59 3.92 -5.26 6.22
N CYS A 60 3.30 -5.09 5.04
CA CYS A 60 2.36 -6.06 4.51
C CYS A 60 2.26 -5.95 2.99
N GLU A 61 2.28 -7.10 2.33
CA GLU A 61 1.92 -7.23 0.92
C GLU A 61 0.64 -8.05 0.80
N ILE A 62 -0.26 -7.64 -0.09
CA ILE A 62 -1.56 -8.28 -0.30
C ILE A 62 -1.64 -8.67 -1.78
N ASP A 63 -1.52 -9.97 -2.03
CA ASP A 63 -1.43 -10.56 -3.35
C ASP A 63 -2.82 -10.65 -4.03
N ALA A 64 -2.91 -10.08 -5.23
CA ALA A 64 -4.11 -10.11 -6.06
C ALA A 64 -4.17 -11.30 -7.04
N LYS A 65 -3.09 -12.07 -7.21
CA LYS A 65 -3.00 -13.24 -8.10
C LYS A 65 -4.08 -14.28 -7.87
N PRO A 66 -4.44 -14.65 -6.62
CA PRO A 66 -5.51 -15.61 -6.41
C PRO A 66 -6.91 -15.06 -6.78
N ALA A 67 -7.01 -13.74 -7.00
CA ALA A 67 -8.21 -13.07 -7.50
C ALA A 67 -8.19 -12.86 -9.04
N GLY A 68 -7.13 -13.27 -9.75
CA GLY A 68 -7.01 -13.18 -11.20
C GLY A 68 -6.27 -11.95 -11.72
N ASN A 69 -5.62 -11.19 -10.85
CA ASN A 69 -4.86 -9.96 -11.14
C ASN A 69 -3.36 -10.18 -10.90
N ILE A 70 -2.45 -9.45 -11.52
CA ILE A 70 -0.99 -9.65 -11.37
C ILE A 70 -0.38 -8.70 -10.31
N GLY A 71 -1.09 -7.65 -9.92
CA GLY A 71 -0.58 -6.64 -9.00
C GLY A 71 -0.78 -6.93 -7.50
N PHE A 72 -0.48 -5.90 -6.69
CA PHE A 72 -0.50 -5.97 -5.23
C PHE A 72 -1.09 -4.71 -4.61
N LEU A 73 -1.65 -4.85 -3.42
CA LEU A 73 -1.74 -3.77 -2.46
C LEU A 73 -0.59 -3.91 -1.47
N ARG A 74 0.14 -2.84 -1.21
CA ARG A 74 1.21 -2.80 -0.21
C ARG A 74 0.85 -1.83 0.89
N VAL A 75 1.13 -2.20 2.13
CA VAL A 75 0.87 -1.38 3.30
C VAL A 75 2.19 -1.02 3.97
N TRP A 76 2.35 0.27 4.26
CA TRP A 76 3.55 0.84 4.86
C TRP A 76 3.21 1.57 6.16
N ARG A 77 4.17 1.64 7.07
CA ARG A 77 4.08 2.39 8.33
C ARG A 77 5.28 3.29 8.55
N GLY A 78 5.04 4.48 9.04
CA GLY A 78 6.09 5.35 9.59
C GLY A 78 6.04 5.37 11.11
N ALA A 79 7.10 5.90 11.71
CA ALA A 79 7.08 6.30 13.12
C ALA A 79 6.07 7.46 13.34
N ALA A 80 5.63 7.63 14.58
CA ALA A 80 4.80 8.78 14.95
C ALA A 80 5.50 10.10 14.61
N SER A 81 4.83 10.95 13.82
CA SER A 81 5.32 12.27 13.44
C SER A 81 4.17 13.28 13.36
N GLU A 82 4.52 14.56 13.28
CA GLU A 82 3.57 15.65 13.10
C GLU A 82 3.16 15.88 11.64
N ASP A 83 3.72 15.09 10.71
CA ASP A 83 3.40 15.20 9.29
C ASP A 83 1.93 14.87 9.02
N ASP A 84 1.32 15.67 8.14
CA ASP A 84 0.01 15.35 7.62
C ASP A 84 0.09 14.23 6.56
N PRO A 85 -1.03 13.55 6.24
CA PRO A 85 -1.02 12.46 5.27
C PRO A 85 -0.47 12.84 3.88
N GLN A 86 -0.61 14.10 3.46
CA GLN A 86 -0.10 14.55 2.17
C GLN A 86 1.42 14.74 2.20
N ALA A 87 1.97 15.24 3.30
CA ALA A 87 3.41 15.34 3.50
C ALA A 87 4.07 13.96 3.46
N VAL A 88 3.47 12.95 4.11
CA VAL A 88 3.92 11.56 4.04
C VAL A 88 3.90 11.04 2.60
N LEU A 89 2.81 11.26 1.85
CA LEU A 89 2.75 10.84 0.44
C LEU A 89 3.76 11.56 -0.45
N ARG A 90 4.10 12.81 -0.17
CA ARG A 90 5.13 13.54 -0.94
C ARG A 90 6.51 12.93 -0.73
N ALA A 91 6.86 12.59 0.52
CA ALA A 91 8.10 11.89 0.82
C ALA A 91 8.13 10.50 0.17
N PHE A 92 7.03 9.75 0.27
CA PHE A 92 6.87 8.43 -0.35
C PHE A 92 7.06 8.47 -1.87
N VAL A 93 6.48 9.44 -2.58
CA VAL A 93 6.61 9.55 -4.04
C VAL A 93 7.98 10.12 -4.45
N ALA A 94 8.58 11.00 -3.65
CA ALA A 94 9.90 11.57 -3.95
C ALA A 94 11.03 10.53 -3.91
N ASP A 95 10.84 9.46 -3.13
CA ASP A 95 11.81 8.37 -2.97
C ASP A 95 11.61 7.24 -4.01
N ASP A 96 10.55 7.30 -4.81
CA ASP A 96 10.35 6.38 -5.94
C ASP A 96 11.12 6.91 -7.17
N PRO A 97 12.23 6.27 -7.58
CA PRO A 97 13.05 6.75 -8.69
C PRO A 97 12.33 6.69 -10.04
N GLN A 98 11.23 5.94 -10.13
CA GLN A 98 10.41 5.79 -11.33
C GLN A 98 9.19 6.71 -11.32
N ALA A 99 8.98 7.48 -10.25
CA ALA A 99 7.85 8.38 -10.14
C ALA A 99 7.95 9.57 -11.11
N GLY A 100 6.89 9.74 -11.88
CA GLY A 100 6.66 10.87 -12.76
C GLY A 100 5.66 11.86 -12.17
N LYS A 101 4.72 12.32 -13.00
CA LYS A 101 3.75 13.35 -12.62
C LYS A 101 2.84 12.85 -11.49
N ALA A 102 2.85 13.55 -10.37
CA ALA A 102 2.02 13.25 -9.20
C ALA A 102 0.95 14.32 -8.95
N ALA A 103 -0.27 13.87 -8.67
CA ALA A 103 -1.38 14.71 -8.27
C ALA A 103 -1.88 14.28 -6.88
N TYR A 104 -1.94 15.23 -5.95
CA TYR A 104 -2.30 15.00 -4.55
C TYR A 104 -3.68 15.61 -4.27
N THR A 105 -4.50 14.87 -3.54
CA THR A 105 -5.87 15.28 -3.19
C THR A 105 -6.17 14.94 -1.73
N GLN A 106 -6.89 15.83 -1.05
CA GLN A 106 -7.43 15.55 0.27
C GLN A 106 -8.71 14.72 0.13
N VAL A 107 -8.79 13.61 0.86
CA VAL A 107 -9.88 12.63 0.78
C VAL A 107 -10.26 12.14 2.18
N ARG A 108 -11.16 11.16 2.23
CA ARG A 108 -11.43 10.37 3.44
C ARG A 108 -11.12 8.91 3.21
N ALA A 109 -10.60 8.26 4.24
CA ALA A 109 -10.51 6.81 4.35
C ALA A 109 -11.39 6.36 5.52
N GLY A 110 -12.54 5.74 5.20
CA GLY A 110 -13.65 5.59 6.14
C GLY A 110 -14.04 6.93 6.77
N ALA A 111 -13.89 7.04 8.10
CA ALA A 111 -14.16 8.27 8.85
C ALA A 111 -12.94 9.19 9.02
N LEU A 112 -11.73 8.72 8.66
CA LEU A 112 -10.48 9.43 8.88
C LEU A 112 -10.20 10.43 7.75
N ALA A 113 -9.58 11.56 8.13
CA ALA A 113 -8.95 12.45 7.16
C ALA A 113 -7.76 11.74 6.52
N ALA A 114 -7.65 11.87 5.19
CA ALA A 114 -6.64 11.19 4.41
C ALA A 114 -6.16 12.09 3.26
N ALA A 115 -5.02 11.74 2.69
CA ALA A 115 -4.59 12.23 1.38
C ALA A 115 -4.51 11.05 0.41
N GLU A 116 -4.75 11.29 -0.87
CA GLU A 116 -4.56 10.34 -1.96
C GLU A 116 -3.67 10.97 -3.02
N VAL A 117 -2.73 10.18 -3.52
CA VAL A 117 -1.85 10.55 -4.64
C VAL A 117 -2.10 9.59 -5.80
N ALA A 118 -2.28 10.17 -6.99
CA ALA A 118 -2.22 9.44 -8.25
C ALA A 118 -0.96 9.90 -9.00
N TYR A 119 -0.16 8.95 -9.46
CA TYR A 119 1.08 9.25 -10.18
C TYR A 119 1.39 8.20 -11.24
N THR A 120 2.35 8.51 -12.11
CA THR A 120 2.88 7.55 -13.07
C THR A 120 4.17 6.94 -12.54
N GLY A 121 4.29 5.63 -12.54
CA GLY A 121 5.57 4.92 -12.39
C GLY A 121 6.04 4.37 -13.74
N HIS A 122 7.14 3.64 -13.74
CA HIS A 122 7.61 2.86 -14.89
C HIS A 122 7.47 1.36 -14.59
N SER A 123 7.16 0.56 -15.60
CA SER A 123 7.13 -0.90 -15.49
C SER A 123 8.37 -1.46 -16.16
N GLU A 124 9.39 -1.86 -15.40
CA GLU A 124 10.62 -2.41 -15.99
C GLU A 124 10.37 -3.68 -16.79
N LEU A 125 9.38 -4.48 -16.37
CA LEU A 125 9.05 -5.74 -17.04
C LEU A 125 8.46 -5.52 -18.45
N LEU A 126 7.75 -4.41 -18.65
CA LEU A 126 7.05 -4.09 -19.90
C LEU A 126 7.66 -2.89 -20.64
N ASP A 127 8.64 -2.22 -20.04
CA ASP A 127 9.26 -0.98 -20.53
C ASP A 127 8.23 0.11 -20.88
N GLU A 128 7.24 0.32 -20.00
CA GLU A 128 6.16 1.30 -20.24
C GLU A 128 5.74 2.09 -18.99
N PRO A 129 5.19 3.31 -19.15
CA PRO A 129 4.59 4.04 -18.04
C PRO A 129 3.33 3.34 -17.51
N LYS A 130 3.22 3.22 -16.19
CA LYS A 130 2.05 2.66 -15.51
C LYS A 130 1.46 3.63 -14.51
N LYS A 131 0.14 3.56 -14.30
CA LYS A 131 -0.51 4.31 -13.22
C LYS A 131 -0.26 3.65 -11.88
N GLN A 132 -0.06 4.47 -10.86
CA GLN A 132 0.06 4.08 -9.45
C GLN A 132 -0.87 4.97 -8.62
N ARG A 133 -1.31 4.46 -7.47
CA ARG A 133 -2.17 5.22 -6.56
C ARG A 133 -1.96 4.82 -5.11
N ALA A 134 -1.80 5.78 -4.21
CA ALA A 134 -1.67 5.53 -2.78
C ALA A 134 -2.56 6.47 -1.98
N PHE A 135 -3.10 6.00 -0.85
CA PHE A 135 -3.67 6.89 0.16
C PHE A 135 -2.89 6.75 1.46
N ALA A 136 -2.87 7.82 2.25
CA ALA A 136 -2.28 7.83 3.59
C ALA A 136 -3.29 8.31 4.61
N VAL A 137 -3.17 7.79 5.83
CA VAL A 137 -3.86 8.25 7.04
C VAL A 137 -2.85 8.46 8.16
N LYS A 138 -3.14 9.39 9.07
CA LYS A 138 -2.41 9.52 10.34
C LYS A 138 -3.11 8.68 11.40
N THR A 139 -2.34 7.97 12.21
CA THR A 139 -2.82 7.24 13.39
C THR A 139 -2.00 7.70 14.62
N PRO A 140 -2.45 7.42 15.86
CA PRO A 140 -1.65 7.70 17.06
C PRO A 140 -0.27 7.05 17.04
N ASP A 141 -0.13 5.88 16.41
CA ASP A 141 1.11 5.10 16.34
C ASP A 141 1.98 5.45 15.12
N GLY A 142 1.55 6.42 14.30
CA GLY A 142 2.23 6.85 13.09
C GLY A 142 1.38 6.74 11.83
N PRO A 143 1.89 7.21 10.68
CA PRO A 143 1.16 7.19 9.43
C PRO A 143 1.09 5.77 8.86
N VAL A 144 -0.02 5.48 8.16
CA VAL A 144 -0.19 4.27 7.36
C VAL A 144 -0.43 4.67 5.91
N VAL A 145 0.34 4.08 4.99
CA VAL A 145 0.16 4.25 3.54
C VAL A 145 -0.33 2.93 2.94
N VAL A 146 -1.39 2.99 2.14
CA VAL A 146 -1.86 1.86 1.33
C VAL A 146 -1.65 2.22 -0.13
N HIS A 147 -0.79 1.46 -0.80
CA HIS A 147 -0.36 1.69 -2.17
C HIS A 147 -0.85 0.58 -3.10
N LEU A 148 -1.43 0.96 -4.25
CA LEU A 148 -1.84 0.09 -5.33
C LEU A 148 -0.82 0.12 -6.47
N GLY A 149 -0.11 -0.99 -6.65
CA GLY A 149 0.81 -1.22 -7.76
C GLY A 149 0.31 -2.30 -8.70
N GLY A 150 0.02 -1.93 -9.95
CA GLY A 150 -0.26 -2.87 -11.05
C GLY A 150 0.98 -3.22 -11.87
N LEU A 151 0.85 -4.27 -12.70
CA LEU A 151 1.83 -4.59 -13.73
C LEU A 151 1.90 -3.46 -14.78
N ASP A 152 0.74 -3.00 -15.22
CA ASP A 152 0.53 -1.91 -16.18
C ASP A 152 -0.66 -1.02 -15.76
N THR A 153 -1.06 -0.11 -16.65
CA THR A 153 -2.20 0.79 -16.41
C THR A 153 -3.57 0.08 -16.44
N GLU A 154 -3.73 -0.97 -17.25
CA GLU A 154 -4.97 -1.75 -17.34
C GLU A 154 -5.18 -2.55 -16.05
N GLU A 155 -4.15 -3.27 -15.63
CA GLU A 155 -4.06 -4.03 -14.40
C GLU A 155 -4.32 -3.14 -13.16
N HIS A 156 -3.67 -1.98 -13.09
CA HIS A 156 -3.96 -0.97 -12.07
C HIS A 156 -5.46 -0.60 -12.06
N THR A 157 -6.06 -0.38 -13.23
CA THR A 157 -7.47 0.02 -13.35
C THR A 157 -8.41 -1.11 -12.91
N ALA A 158 -8.11 -2.35 -13.26
CA ALA A 158 -8.88 -3.53 -12.86
C ALA A 158 -8.89 -3.74 -11.34
N MET A 159 -7.81 -3.33 -10.65
CA MET A 159 -7.69 -3.47 -9.20
C MET A 159 -8.24 -2.29 -8.38
N LEU A 160 -8.59 -1.17 -9.00
CA LEU A 160 -9.16 -0.01 -8.29
C LEU A 160 -10.35 -0.35 -7.38
N PRO A 161 -11.27 -1.28 -7.72
CA PRO A 161 -12.36 -1.65 -6.83
C PRO A 161 -11.90 -2.26 -5.49
N ALA A 162 -10.76 -2.95 -5.45
CA ALA A 162 -10.19 -3.52 -4.23
C ALA A 162 -9.55 -2.43 -3.37
N TYR A 163 -8.79 -1.52 -3.98
CA TYR A 163 -8.23 -0.35 -3.31
C TYR A 163 -9.32 0.56 -2.71
N GLU A 164 -10.40 0.82 -3.47
CA GLU A 164 -11.51 1.64 -2.98
C GLU A 164 -12.27 0.96 -1.84
N LEU A 165 -12.37 -0.38 -1.84
CA LEU A 165 -12.93 -1.14 -0.72
C LEU A 165 -12.07 -0.94 0.53
N ALA A 166 -10.75 -1.11 0.42
CA ALA A 166 -9.82 -0.89 1.54
C ALA A 166 -9.95 0.54 2.08
N LYS A 167 -9.86 1.55 1.22
CA LYS A 167 -9.99 2.97 1.61
C LYS A 167 -11.30 3.26 2.33
N ARG A 168 -12.44 2.79 1.81
CA ARG A 168 -13.77 3.15 2.34
C ARG A 168 -14.14 2.40 3.62
N SER A 169 -13.57 1.22 3.83
CA SER A 169 -13.82 0.40 5.01
C SER A 169 -12.83 0.67 6.16
N LEU A 170 -11.86 1.56 5.95
CA LEU A 170 -10.79 1.81 6.90
C LEU A 170 -11.30 2.43 8.20
N THR A 171 -10.89 1.85 9.33
CA THR A 171 -11.09 2.39 10.68
C THR A 171 -9.79 2.34 11.47
N LEU A 172 -9.71 3.07 12.58
CA LEU A 172 -8.66 2.82 13.57
C LEU A 172 -8.81 1.38 14.13
N GLY A 173 -7.67 0.78 14.46
CA GLY A 173 -7.53 -0.59 14.96
C GLY A 173 -7.67 -0.70 16.47
#